data_AF-A0A0F9Q8H6-F1
#
_entry.id   AF-A0A0F9Q8H6-F1
#
_cell.length_a   1.000
_cell.length_b   1.000
_cell.length_c   1.000
_cell.angle_alpha   90.00
_cell.angle_beta   90.00
_cell.angle_gamma   90.00
#
_symmetry.space_group_name_H-M   'P 1'
#
loop_
_entity.id
_entity.type
_entity.pdbx_description
1 polymer ?
#
loop_
_entity_poly.entity_id
_entity_poly.type
_entity_poly.pdbx_seq_one_letter_code
_entity_poly.pdbx_strand_id
1 'polypeptide(L)'
;MTTTNTDSGSNGESTPTTPAVRKLETKLLRIAGRITDYGKKVGKVPDSTGDELRAQFKTATVAVKEIVATLAELPDNVLSRTGASGEKVPLAAGTKVEIREKARKGYEGFMEDVDLVGLTVVEVRGKRVACDTPSGIRILVPRAHVVLEEASA
;
A
#
# COMPACT_ATOMS: atom_id res chain seq x y z
N MET A 1 -2.60 -24.03 -57.62
CA MET A 1 -2.76 -24.27 -56.17
C MET A 1 -1.40 -24.04 -55.52
N THR A 2 -1.24 -22.90 -54.84
CA THR A 2 -0.06 -22.66 -53.99
C THR A 2 -0.51 -21.73 -52.86
N THR A 3 -0.77 -22.31 -51.70
CA THR A 3 -1.15 -21.60 -50.48
C THR A 3 0.10 -21.04 -49.80
N THR A 4 0.17 -19.72 -49.66
CA THR A 4 1.11 -19.02 -48.78
C THR A 4 0.63 -19.13 -47.34
N ASN A 5 1.36 -19.88 -46.51
CA ASN A 5 1.21 -19.81 -45.04
C ASN A 5 2.04 -18.63 -44.53
N THR A 6 1.37 -17.55 -44.14
CA THR A 6 1.96 -16.53 -43.28
C THR A 6 1.65 -16.93 -41.84
N ASP A 7 2.64 -17.59 -41.23
CA ASP A 7 2.69 -17.84 -39.80
C ASP A 7 3.02 -16.51 -39.09
N SER A 8 1.98 -15.79 -38.67
CA SER A 8 2.12 -14.65 -37.79
C SER A 8 2.32 -15.16 -36.36
N GLY A 9 3.55 -15.59 -36.07
CA GLY A 9 4.06 -15.73 -34.72
C GLY A 9 4.11 -14.35 -34.06
N SER A 10 2.99 -13.96 -33.44
CA SER A 10 2.94 -12.86 -32.48
C SER A 10 3.78 -13.27 -31.27
N ASN A 11 5.07 -12.95 -31.32
CA ASN A 11 5.88 -12.82 -30.12
C ASN A 11 5.32 -11.62 -29.37
N GLY A 12 4.35 -11.88 -28.49
CA GLY A 12 3.86 -10.93 -27.51
C GLY A 12 5.00 -10.52 -26.60
N GLU A 13 5.77 -9.54 -27.08
CA GLU A 13 6.82 -8.83 -26.36
C GLU A 13 6.14 -8.21 -25.13
N SER A 14 6.14 -8.97 -24.06
CA SER A 14 5.54 -8.60 -22.79
C SER A 14 6.42 -7.51 -22.24
N THR A 15 6.02 -6.25 -22.48
CA THR A 15 6.69 -5.07 -21.93
C THR A 15 6.95 -5.31 -20.44
N PRO A 16 8.16 -5.00 -19.94
CA PRO A 16 8.55 -5.35 -18.59
C PRO A 16 7.70 -4.59 -17.57
N THR A 17 6.62 -5.23 -17.10
CA THR A 17 5.72 -4.67 -16.09
C THR A 17 6.52 -4.26 -14.86
N THR A 18 6.47 -2.98 -14.51
CA THR A 18 7.17 -2.46 -13.34
C THR A 18 6.81 -3.22 -12.05
N PRO A 19 7.74 -3.32 -11.07
CA PRO A 19 7.51 -4.05 -9.80
C PRO A 19 6.29 -3.55 -9.01
N ALA A 20 5.83 -2.32 -9.24
CA ALA A 20 4.63 -1.74 -8.62
C ALA A 20 3.34 -2.30 -9.23
N VAL A 21 3.26 -2.39 -10.57
CA VAL A 21 2.12 -3.00 -11.29
C VAL A 21 2.00 -4.47 -10.89
N ARG A 22 3.10 -5.23 -10.89
CA ARG A 22 3.12 -6.65 -10.45
C ARG A 22 2.64 -6.83 -9.00
N LYS A 23 3.00 -5.90 -8.10
CA LYS A 23 2.52 -5.92 -6.70
C LYS A 23 1.02 -5.66 -6.60
N LEU A 24 0.48 -4.75 -7.42
CA LEU A 24 -0.94 -4.45 -7.45
C LEU A 24 -1.73 -5.62 -8.04
N GLU A 25 -1.27 -6.17 -9.17
CA GLU A 25 -1.79 -7.37 -9.82
C GLU A 25 -1.85 -8.55 -8.83
N THR A 26 -0.76 -8.82 -8.12
CA THR A 26 -0.70 -9.87 -7.09
C THR A 26 -1.74 -9.65 -5.98
N LYS A 27 -1.96 -8.40 -5.55
CA LYS A 27 -2.97 -8.10 -4.53
C LYS A 27 -4.38 -8.33 -5.05
N LEU A 28 -4.68 -7.92 -6.27
CA LEU A 28 -6.00 -8.09 -6.89
C LEU A 28 -6.31 -9.56 -7.17
N LEU A 29 -5.34 -10.34 -7.64
CA LEU A 29 -5.49 -11.79 -7.80
C LEU A 29 -5.81 -12.48 -6.46
N ARG A 30 -5.17 -12.07 -5.36
CA ARG A 30 -5.49 -12.58 -4.02
C ARG A 30 -6.91 -12.22 -3.57
N ILE A 31 -7.38 -11.02 -3.93
CA ILE A 31 -8.76 -10.58 -3.64
C ILE A 31 -9.75 -11.42 -4.44
N ALA A 32 -9.50 -11.66 -5.74
CA ALA A 32 -10.34 -12.51 -6.58
C ALA A 32 -10.42 -13.94 -6.02
N GLY A 33 -9.30 -14.51 -5.55
CA GLY A 33 -9.27 -15.81 -4.87
C GLY A 33 -10.15 -15.84 -3.63
N ARG A 34 -10.05 -14.82 -2.75
CA ARG A 34 -10.88 -14.72 -1.55
C ARG A 34 -12.37 -14.60 -1.86
N ILE A 35 -12.74 -13.76 -2.84
CA ILE A 35 -14.13 -13.60 -3.31
C ILE A 35 -14.67 -14.95 -3.80
N THR A 36 -13.88 -15.69 -4.57
CA THR A 36 -14.25 -17.04 -5.04
C THR A 36 -14.46 -18.01 -3.88
N ASP A 37 -13.58 -18.00 -2.88
CA ASP A 37 -13.71 -18.87 -1.70
C ASP A 37 -14.94 -18.53 -0.84
N TYR A 38 -15.29 -17.24 -0.72
CA TYR A 38 -16.52 -16.82 -0.05
C TYR A 38 -17.76 -17.26 -0.85
N GLY A 39 -17.76 -17.10 -2.18
CA GLY A 39 -18.83 -17.61 -3.04
C GLY A 39 -19.06 -19.11 -2.89
N LYS A 40 -17.99 -19.91 -2.77
CA LYS A 40 -18.09 -21.37 -2.51
C LYS A 40 -18.70 -21.69 -1.14
N LYS A 41 -18.41 -20.89 -0.11
CA LYS A 41 -18.99 -21.07 1.23
C LYS A 41 -20.48 -20.73 1.25
N VAL A 42 -20.90 -19.69 0.52
CA VAL A 42 -22.32 -19.33 0.33
C VAL A 42 -23.06 -20.39 -0.50
N GLY A 43 -22.38 -21.11 -1.39
CA GLY A 43 -22.96 -22.25 -2.12
C GLY A 43 -23.48 -23.39 -1.24
N LYS A 44 -23.21 -23.37 0.07
CA LYS A 44 -23.77 -24.31 1.05
C LYS A 44 -25.09 -23.85 1.68
N VAL A 45 -25.59 -22.66 1.31
CA VAL A 45 -26.84 -22.08 1.81
C VAL A 45 -27.92 -22.24 0.73
N PRO A 46 -28.93 -23.10 0.95
CA PRO A 46 -30.06 -23.29 0.05
C PRO A 46 -31.20 -22.35 0.43
N ASP A 47 -31.07 -21.07 0.07
CA ASP A 47 -32.17 -20.10 0.12
C ASP A 47 -31.99 -19.04 -0.98
N SER A 48 -33.05 -18.25 -1.22
CA SER A 48 -33.07 -17.18 -2.24
C SER A 48 -32.01 -16.11 -1.97
N THR A 49 -31.67 -15.85 -0.70
CA THR A 49 -30.58 -14.97 -0.30
C THR A 49 -29.22 -15.53 -0.72
N GLY A 50 -29.02 -16.83 -0.64
CA GLY A 50 -27.84 -17.54 -1.11
C GLY A 50 -27.65 -17.45 -2.61
N ASP A 51 -28.73 -17.49 -3.40
CA ASP A 51 -28.68 -17.29 -4.86
C ASP A 51 -28.28 -15.86 -5.24
N GLU A 52 -28.84 -14.87 -4.55
CA GLU A 52 -28.50 -13.47 -4.77
C GLU A 52 -27.03 -13.17 -4.44
N LEU A 53 -26.57 -13.67 -3.29
CA LEU A 53 -25.17 -13.56 -2.89
C LEU A 53 -24.23 -14.27 -3.88
N ARG A 54 -24.58 -15.47 -4.36
CA ARG A 54 -23.81 -16.18 -5.40
C ARG A 54 -23.66 -15.34 -6.67
N ALA A 55 -24.74 -14.69 -7.11
CA ALA A 55 -24.71 -13.80 -8.27
C ALA A 55 -23.80 -12.59 -8.03
N GLN A 56 -23.88 -11.95 -6.87
CA GLN A 56 -23.02 -10.82 -6.50
C GLN A 56 -21.54 -11.21 -6.44
N PHE A 57 -21.19 -12.36 -5.86
CA PHE A 57 -19.82 -12.88 -5.83
C PHE A 57 -19.28 -13.17 -7.23
N LYS A 58 -20.12 -13.68 -8.14
CA LYS A 58 -19.74 -13.91 -9.55
C LYS A 58 -19.43 -12.59 -10.26
N THR A 59 -20.31 -11.59 -10.14
CA THR A 59 -20.10 -10.25 -10.71
C THR A 59 -18.83 -9.60 -10.17
N ALA A 60 -18.61 -9.65 -8.85
CA ALA A 60 -17.40 -9.11 -8.23
C ALA A 60 -16.12 -9.81 -8.73
N THR A 61 -16.17 -11.13 -8.93
CA THR A 61 -15.02 -11.90 -9.45
C THR A 61 -14.69 -11.50 -10.89
N VAL A 62 -15.70 -11.30 -11.74
CA VAL A 62 -15.53 -10.86 -13.13
C VAL A 62 -14.93 -9.46 -13.16
N ALA A 63 -15.50 -8.51 -12.40
CA ALA A 63 -14.99 -7.14 -12.34
C ALA A 63 -13.53 -7.07 -11.88
N VAL A 64 -13.13 -7.86 -10.88
CA VAL A 64 -11.73 -7.89 -10.42
C VAL A 64 -10.79 -8.46 -11.50
N LYS A 65 -11.23 -9.47 -12.27
CA LYS A 65 -10.44 -10.01 -13.38
C LYS A 65 -10.29 -9.01 -14.53
N GLU A 66 -11.34 -8.27 -14.85
CA GLU A 66 -11.30 -7.20 -15.85
C GLU A 66 -10.33 -6.09 -15.43
N ILE A 67 -10.37 -5.66 -14.16
CA ILE A 67 -9.41 -4.67 -13.62
C ILE A 67 -7.97 -5.20 -13.73
N VAL A 68 -7.72 -6.47 -13.45
CA VAL A 68 -6.38 -7.08 -13.60
C VAL A 68 -5.92 -7.06 -15.06
N ALA A 69 -6.82 -7.40 -16.01
CA ALA A 69 -6.50 -7.34 -17.43
C ALA A 69 -6.17 -5.91 -17.89
N THR A 70 -6.99 -4.92 -17.49
CA THR A 70 -6.72 -3.50 -17.80
C THR A 70 -5.42 -3.00 -17.18
N LEU A 71 -5.06 -3.46 -15.97
CA LEU A 71 -3.79 -3.09 -15.34
C LEU A 71 -2.56 -3.64 -16.07
N ALA A 72 -2.68 -4.77 -16.77
CA ALA A 72 -1.60 -5.32 -17.59
C ALA A 72 -1.34 -4.48 -18.85
N GLU A 73 -2.34 -3.73 -19.30
CA GLU A 73 -2.27 -2.86 -20.49
C GLU A 73 -1.85 -1.42 -20.17
N LEU A 74 -1.78 -1.04 -18.89
CA LEU A 74 -1.38 0.31 -18.51
C LEU A 74 0.12 0.54 -18.75
N PRO A 75 0.49 1.68 -19.36
CA PRO A 75 1.90 2.05 -19.47
C PRO A 75 2.51 2.31 -18.10
N ASP A 76 3.80 1.99 -17.96
CA ASP A 76 4.54 1.98 -16.68
C ASP A 76 4.56 3.32 -15.92
N ASN A 77 4.19 4.41 -16.60
CA ASN A 77 4.12 5.76 -16.02
C ASN A 77 2.79 6.06 -15.29
N VAL A 78 1.74 5.24 -15.43
CA VAL A 78 0.41 5.52 -14.85
C VAL A 78 0.36 5.25 -13.34
N LEU A 79 1.15 4.31 -12.84
CA LEU A 79 1.25 4.00 -11.40
C LEU A 79 2.47 4.64 -10.71
N SER A 80 3.13 5.58 -11.38
CA SER A 80 4.07 6.50 -10.77
C SER A 80 3.33 7.42 -9.79
N ARG A 81 2.94 6.89 -8.62
CA ARG A 81 2.95 7.72 -7.43
C ARG A 81 4.41 8.00 -7.15
N THR A 82 4.90 9.10 -7.72
CA THR A 82 5.91 9.97 -7.14
C THR A 82 5.41 10.45 -5.78
N GLY A 83 5.22 9.51 -4.84
CA GLY A 83 5.38 9.82 -3.44
C GLY A 83 6.86 10.08 -3.32
N ALA A 84 7.24 11.36 -3.44
CA ALA A 84 8.60 11.83 -3.23
C ALA A 84 9.18 11.02 -2.07
N SER A 85 10.19 10.21 -2.36
CA SER A 85 11.09 9.74 -1.33
C SER A 85 11.73 11.02 -0.80
N GLY A 86 11.03 11.67 0.14
CA GLY A 86 11.60 12.71 0.96
C GLY A 86 12.92 12.15 1.44
N GLU A 87 13.97 12.87 1.11
CA GLU A 87 15.34 12.59 1.45
C GLU A 87 15.37 11.87 2.80
N LYS A 88 15.82 10.60 2.79
CA LYS A 88 15.81 9.77 3.98
C LYS A 88 16.82 10.36 4.94
N VAL A 89 16.38 11.32 5.74
CA VAL A 89 17.20 11.85 6.82
C VAL A 89 17.61 10.65 7.69
N PRO A 90 18.93 10.45 7.90
CA PRO A 90 19.42 9.35 8.72
C PRO A 90 19.01 9.62 10.17
N LEU A 91 17.95 8.96 10.61
CA LEU A 91 17.54 8.93 12.00
C LEU A 91 18.40 7.88 12.71
N ALA A 92 19.25 8.32 13.62
CA ALA A 92 20.05 7.45 14.49
C ALA A 92 19.49 7.49 15.91
N ALA A 93 19.89 6.53 16.74
CA ALA A 93 19.61 6.62 18.18
C ALA A 93 20.27 7.89 18.76
N GLY A 94 19.57 8.57 19.65
CA GLY A 94 19.99 9.86 20.22
C GLY A 94 19.66 11.08 19.36
N THR A 95 19.14 10.91 18.14
CA THR A 95 18.72 12.05 17.31
C THR A 95 17.45 12.70 17.87
N LYS A 96 17.44 14.03 17.98
CA LYS A 96 16.24 14.78 18.32
C LYS A 96 15.36 15.01 17.08
N VAL A 97 14.08 14.75 17.23
CA VAL A 97 13.08 14.84 16.18
C VAL A 97 11.81 15.47 16.72
N GLU A 98 11.03 16.04 15.80
CA GLU A 98 9.69 16.53 16.10
C GLU A 98 8.66 15.84 15.21
N ILE A 99 7.40 15.85 15.66
CA ILE A 99 6.25 15.48 14.84
C ILE A 99 6.01 16.60 13.82
N ARG A 100 6.08 16.23 12.55
CA ARG A 100 5.75 17.09 11.41
C ARG A 100 4.41 17.76 11.63
N GLU A 101 4.35 19.07 11.42
CA GLU A 101 3.17 19.91 11.64
C GLU A 101 1.86 19.30 11.08
N LYS A 102 1.89 18.82 9.82
CA LYS A 102 0.74 18.18 9.16
C LYS A 102 0.21 16.92 9.85
N ALA A 103 1.02 16.28 10.69
CA ALA A 103 0.67 15.06 11.41
C ALA A 103 0.27 15.34 12.88
N ARG A 104 0.55 16.53 13.43
CA ARG A 104 0.32 16.87 14.85
C ARG A 104 -1.13 16.69 15.28
N LYS A 105 -2.09 17.01 14.40
CA LYS A 105 -3.52 16.81 14.63
C LYS A 105 -3.89 15.37 15.02
N GLY A 106 -3.11 14.38 14.57
CA GLY A 106 -3.33 12.97 14.93
C GLY A 106 -2.90 12.59 16.34
N TYR A 107 -2.23 13.49 17.06
CA TYR A 107 -1.70 13.28 18.43
C TYR A 107 -2.32 14.22 19.46
N GLU A 108 -3.22 15.13 19.03
CA GLU A 108 -3.98 16.00 19.92
C GLU A 108 -4.73 15.17 20.97
N GLY A 109 -4.58 15.54 22.25
CA GLY A 109 -5.20 14.84 23.38
C GLY A 109 -4.49 13.56 23.84
N PHE A 110 -3.47 13.08 23.09
CA PHE A 110 -2.63 11.94 23.49
C PHE A 110 -1.25 12.37 23.99
N MET A 111 -0.77 13.53 23.53
CA MET A 111 0.55 14.07 23.84
C MET A 111 0.43 15.56 24.15
N GLU A 112 1.28 16.05 25.04
CA GLU A 112 1.43 17.48 25.29
C GLU A 112 2.25 18.15 24.18
N ASP A 113 2.10 19.46 24.00
CA ASP A 113 2.81 20.21 22.94
C ASP A 113 4.34 20.06 23.05
N VAL A 114 4.85 19.96 24.28
CA VAL A 114 6.28 19.70 24.55
C VAL A 114 6.73 18.34 24.00
N ASP A 115 5.86 17.33 24.05
CA ASP A 115 6.15 15.99 23.56
C ASP A 115 6.08 15.88 22.04
N LEU A 116 5.46 16.86 21.36
CA LEU A 116 5.41 16.90 19.90
C LEU A 116 6.73 17.41 19.28
N VAL A 117 7.55 18.14 20.03
CA VAL A 117 8.75 18.80 19.50
C VAL A 117 10.05 18.19 20.04
N GLY A 118 10.04 17.67 21.27
CA GLY A 118 11.26 17.20 21.96
C GLY A 118 11.55 15.70 21.90
N LEU A 119 11.11 14.98 20.86
CA LEU A 119 11.25 13.51 20.82
C LEU A 119 12.71 13.10 20.61
N THR A 120 13.18 12.12 21.37
CA THR A 120 14.52 11.53 21.16
C THR A 120 14.38 10.14 20.57
N VAL A 121 15.01 9.91 19.41
CA VAL A 121 15.00 8.60 18.75
C VAL A 121 15.79 7.59 19.58
N VAL A 122 15.18 6.44 19.85
CA VAL A 122 15.83 5.31 20.52
C VAL A 122 16.28 4.28 19.50
N GLU A 123 15.39 3.92 18.57
CA GLU A 123 15.66 2.92 17.55
C GLU A 123 14.74 3.10 16.34
N VAL A 124 15.22 2.67 15.17
CA VAL A 124 14.44 2.67 13.93
C VAL A 124 14.03 1.24 13.59
N ARG A 125 12.72 0.99 13.63
CA ARG A 125 12.10 -0.32 13.30
C ARG A 125 11.38 -0.24 11.97
N GLY A 126 12.16 -0.31 10.88
CA GLY A 126 11.63 -0.28 9.52
C GLY A 126 10.88 1.02 9.20
N LYS A 127 9.54 0.98 9.21
CA LYS A 127 8.67 2.14 8.92
C LYS A 127 8.29 2.95 10.17
N ARG A 128 8.68 2.51 11.36
CA ARG A 128 8.39 3.17 12.63
C ARG A 128 9.68 3.54 13.35
N VAL A 129 9.61 4.55 14.20
CA VAL A 129 10.69 5.05 15.03
C VAL A 129 10.19 5.01 16.46
N ALA A 130 10.94 4.33 17.34
CA ALA A 130 10.67 4.39 18.76
C ALA A 130 11.34 5.64 19.31
N CYS A 131 10.56 6.48 19.99
CA CYS A 131 11.05 7.73 20.57
C CYS A 131 10.71 7.79 22.05
N ASP A 132 11.60 8.40 22.83
CA ASP A 132 11.30 8.82 24.19
C ASP A 132 10.84 10.28 24.16
N THR A 133 9.72 10.58 24.83
CA THR A 133 9.21 11.94 24.97
C THR A 133 9.89 12.65 26.15
N PRO A 134 9.94 13.99 26.17
CA PRO A 134 10.37 14.78 27.33
C PRO A 134 9.65 14.39 28.63
N SER A 135 8.36 14.03 28.55
CA SER A 135 7.58 13.52 29.69
C SER A 135 7.97 12.12 30.18
N GLY A 136 8.97 11.48 29.55
CA GLY A 136 9.48 10.16 29.94
C GLY A 136 8.69 8.98 29.39
N ILE A 137 7.80 9.20 28.41
CA ILE A 137 6.98 8.15 27.80
C ILE A 137 7.71 7.62 26.56
N ARG A 138 7.76 6.29 26.39
CA ARG A 138 8.22 5.68 25.14
C ARG A 138 7.06 5.48 24.18
N ILE A 139 7.16 6.08 23.00
CA ILE A 139 6.15 6.00 21.95
C ILE A 139 6.72 5.42 20.65
N LEU A 140 5.83 4.91 19.79
CA LEU A 140 6.19 4.36 18.51
C LEU A 140 5.50 5.15 17.38
N VAL A 141 6.29 5.93 16.66
CA VAL A 141 5.81 6.91 15.68
C VAL A 141 6.07 6.43 14.26
N PRO A 142 5.15 6.61 13.29
CA PRO A 142 5.47 6.39 11.88
C PRO A 142 6.64 7.29 11.44
N ARG A 143 7.63 6.72 10.75
CA ARG A 143 8.81 7.47 10.27
C ARG A 143 8.45 8.65 9.37
N ALA A 144 7.32 8.56 8.66
CA ALA A 144 6.83 9.64 7.81
C ALA A 144 6.31 10.86 8.60
N HIS A 145 6.03 10.70 9.88
CA HIS A 145 5.49 11.76 10.74
C HIS A 145 6.59 12.50 11.49
N VAL A 146 7.84 12.03 11.46
CA VAL A 146 8.96 12.67 12.15
C VAL A 146 9.84 13.45 11.18
N VAL A 147 10.37 14.58 11.64
CA VAL A 147 11.40 15.37 10.98
C VAL A 147 12.48 15.71 12.01
N LEU A 148 13.70 16.06 11.59
CA LEU A 148 14.71 16.51 12.55
C LEU A 148 14.21 17.78 13.22
N GLU A 149 14.48 17.91 14.51
CA GLU A 149 14.35 19.20 15.18
C GLU A 149 15.34 20.15 14.48
N GLU A 150 14.84 21.22 13.86
CA GLU A 150 15.73 22.27 13.36
C GLU A 150 16.49 22.83 14.56
N ALA A 151 17.83 22.78 14.48
CA ALA A 151 18.68 23.38 15.50
C ALA A 151 18.31 24.85 15.60
N SER A 152 17.57 25.21 16.64
CA SER A 152 17.23 26.59 16.94
C SER A 152 18.54 27.30 17.23
N ALA A 153 18.93 28.22 16.34
CA ALA A 153 20.04 29.14 16.53
C ALA A 153 19.76 30.10 17.70
#